data_AF-A0A836TS01-F1
#
_entry.id   AF-A0A836TS01-F1
#
_cell.length_a   1.000
_cell.length_b   1.000
_cell.length_c   1.000
_cell.angle_alpha   90.00
_cell.angle_beta   90.00
_cell.angle_gamma   90.00
#
_symmetry.space_group_name_H-M   'P 1'
#
loop_
_entity.id
_entity.type
_entity.pdbx_description
1 polymer ?
#
loop_
_entity_poly.entity_id
_entity_poly.type
_entity_poly.pdbx_seq_one_letter_code
_entity_poly.pdbx_strand_id
1 'polypeptide(L)'
;MPANIIEANTTPFDIVDVDPITLDLIENGLRNARFEMDAVLFRTAMSPGIREQHDEFPIIANRDGYRVERFWPKKKTEYCFFEWIYFS
;
A
#
# COMPACT_ATOMS: atom_id res chain seq x y z
N MET A 1 7.34 21.55 -2.58
CA MET A 1 7.75 21.37 -1.17
C MET A 1 7.44 19.92 -0.81
N PRO A 2 8.38 19.12 -0.29
CA PRO A 2 8.09 17.75 0.12
C PRO A 2 7.12 17.74 1.32
N ALA A 3 6.25 16.72 1.39
CA ALA A 3 5.36 16.55 2.53
C ALA A 3 6.18 16.25 3.80
N ASN A 4 5.79 16.84 4.93
CA ASN A 4 6.40 16.53 6.23
C ASN A 4 5.66 15.37 6.89
N ILE A 5 6.36 14.29 7.22
CA ILE A 5 5.77 13.15 7.92
C ILE A 5 5.62 13.52 9.40
N ILE A 6 4.38 13.60 9.88
CA ILE A 6 4.07 13.87 11.29
C ILE A 6 4.00 12.53 12.03
N GLU A 7 5.11 12.13 12.64
CA GLU A 7 5.20 10.92 13.47
C GLU A 7 5.14 11.31 14.95
N ALA A 8 3.97 11.13 15.58
CA ALA A 8 3.76 11.50 16.97
C ALA A 8 4.54 10.62 17.96
N ASN A 9 4.86 9.38 17.57
CA ASN A 9 5.60 8.44 18.40
C ASN A 9 6.99 8.18 17.83
N THR A 10 8.02 8.63 18.54
CA THR A 10 9.43 8.49 18.13
C THR A 10 10.14 7.29 18.72
N THR A 11 9.45 6.44 19.51
CA THR A 11 10.05 5.22 20.05
C THR A 11 10.40 4.26 18.90
N PRO A 12 11.65 3.73 18.85
CA PRO A 12 12.01 2.71 17.88
C PRO A 12 11.10 1.46 18.01
N PHE A 13 10.80 0.82 16.88
CA PHE A 13 10.05 -0.43 16.88
C PHE A 13 10.91 -1.58 17.39
N ASP A 14 10.33 -2.41 18.25
CA ASP A 14 10.96 -3.65 18.67
C ASP A 14 10.91 -4.68 17.54
N ILE A 15 12.02 -5.37 17.32
CA ILE A 15 12.08 -6.52 16.41
C ILE A 15 11.54 -7.71 17.19
N VAL A 16 10.35 -8.17 16.80
CA VAL A 16 9.67 -9.32 17.40
C VAL A 16 9.67 -10.48 16.43
N ASP A 17 9.87 -11.69 16.95
CA ASP A 17 9.69 -12.91 16.16
C ASP A 17 8.19 -13.13 15.93
N VAL A 18 7.79 -13.20 14.66
CA VAL A 18 6.39 -13.31 14.25
C VAL A 18 6.16 -14.71 13.69
N ASP A 19 5.19 -15.40 14.27
CA ASP A 19 4.79 -16.72 13.79
C ASP A 19 4.26 -16.64 12.33
N PRO A 20 4.63 -17.59 11.45
CA PRO A 20 4.21 -17.58 10.04
C PRO A 20 2.70 -17.53 9.81
N ILE A 21 1.88 -18.10 10.71
CA ILE A 21 0.41 -18.07 10.58
C ILE A 21 -0.10 -16.65 10.82
N THR A 22 0.49 -15.95 11.79
CA THR A 22 0.15 -14.54 12.05
C THR A 22 0.53 -13.68 10.85
N LEU A 23 1.68 -13.94 10.24
CA LEU A 23 2.12 -13.23 9.06
C LEU A 23 1.17 -13.42 7.88
N ASP A 24 0.78 -14.67 7.61
CA ASP A 24 -0.17 -15.00 6.54
C ASP A 24 -1.54 -14.35 6.75
N LEU A 25 -2.03 -14.29 8.00
CA LEU A 25 -3.29 -13.61 8.31
C LEU A 25 -3.21 -12.10 8.02
N ILE A 26 -2.10 -11.46 8.39
CA ILE A 26 -1.87 -10.03 8.11
C ILE A 26 -1.78 -9.80 6.60
N GLU A 27 -1.03 -10.62 5.86
CA GLU A 27 -0.90 -10.49 4.40
C GLU A 27 -2.25 -10.65 3.69
N ASN A 28 -3.04 -11.64 4.07
CA ASN A 28 -4.38 -11.85 3.51
C ASN A 28 -5.34 -10.72 3.89
N GLY A 29 -5.24 -10.20 5.12
CA GLY A 29 -6.00 -9.02 5.56
C GLY A 29 -5.68 -7.78 4.72
N LEU A 30 -4.40 -7.47 4.52
CA LEU A 30 -3.96 -6.33 3.71
C LEU A 30 -4.37 -6.49 2.23
N ARG A 31 -4.30 -7.72 1.71
CA ARG A 31 -4.77 -8.03 0.36
C ARG A 31 -6.27 -7.76 0.21
N ASN A 32 -7.08 -8.22 1.15
CA ASN A 32 -8.52 -7.99 1.15
C ASN A 32 -8.85 -6.49 1.28
N ALA A 33 -8.15 -5.77 2.15
CA ALA A 33 -8.32 -4.33 2.29
C ALA A 33 -8.07 -3.58 0.97
N ARG A 34 -7.02 -3.97 0.21
CA ARG A 34 -6.76 -3.39 -1.10
C ARG A 34 -7.86 -3.70 -2.11
N PHE A 35 -8.36 -4.94 -2.13
CA PHE A 35 -9.49 -5.30 -2.99
C PHE A 35 -10.74 -4.48 -2.71
N GLU A 36 -11.01 -4.17 -1.44
CA GLU A 36 -12.11 -3.27 -1.07
C GLU A 36 -11.85 -1.82 -1.48
N MET A 37 -10.60 -1.33 -1.37
CA MET A 37 -10.23 0.00 -1.88
C MET A 37 -10.47 0.12 -3.39
N ASP A 38 -10.09 -0.90 -4.17
CA ASP A 38 -10.38 -0.99 -5.61
C ASP A 38 -11.90 -0.94 -5.86
N ALA A 39 -12.67 -1.76 -5.12
CA ALA A 39 -14.12 -1.82 -5.26
C ALA A 39 -14.82 -0.47 -4.94
N VAL A 40 -14.34 0.28 -3.95
CA VAL A 40 -14.84 1.61 -3.62
C VAL A 40 -14.52 2.60 -4.74
N LEU A 41 -13.31 2.56 -5.31
CA LEU A 41 -12.92 3.43 -6.42
C LEU A 41 -13.80 3.20 -7.65
N PHE A 42 -14.05 1.95 -8.04
CA PHE A 42 -14.91 1.67 -9.20
C PHE A 42 -16.34 2.15 -9.04
N ARG A 43 -16.89 2.08 -7.83
CA ARG A 43 -18.28 2.46 -7.57
C ARG A 43 -18.47 3.97 -7.44
N THR A 44 -17.43 4.70 -7.05
CA THR A 44 -17.52 6.13 -6.75
C THR A 44 -16.89 7.02 -7.82
N ALA A 45 -15.98 6.49 -8.63
CA ALA A 45 -15.33 7.25 -9.67
C ALA A 45 -16.33 7.74 -10.71
N MET A 46 -16.26 9.03 -11.02
CA MET A 46 -16.94 9.63 -12.18
C MET A 46 -16.03 9.66 -13.42
N SER A 47 -14.72 9.45 -13.24
CA SER A 47 -13.75 9.41 -14.34
C SER A 47 -13.93 8.15 -15.17
N PRO A 48 -14.15 8.24 -16.49
CA PRO A 48 -14.16 7.08 -17.37
C PRO A 48 -12.84 6.29 -17.35
N GLY A 49 -11.70 6.98 -17.21
CA GLY A 49 -10.39 6.32 -17.14
C GLY A 49 -10.28 5.33 -15.96
N ILE A 50 -10.80 5.72 -14.79
CA ILE A 50 -10.81 4.86 -13.60
C ILE A 50 -11.85 3.73 -13.76
N ARG A 51 -13.04 4.04 -14.29
CA ARG A 51 -14.13 3.04 -14.41
C ARG A 51 -13.86 1.98 -15.47
N GLU A 52 -13.23 2.35 -16.57
CA GLU A 52 -13.13 1.52 -17.79
C GLU A 52 -11.72 1.00 -18.04
N GLN A 53 -10.69 1.78 -17.67
CA GLN A 53 -9.29 1.41 -17.89
C GLN A 53 -8.63 0.87 -16.62
N HIS A 54 -9.30 0.97 -15.46
CA HIS A 54 -8.76 0.58 -14.16
C HIS A 54 -7.42 1.27 -13.87
N ASP A 55 -7.32 2.55 -14.27
CA ASP A 55 -6.13 3.38 -14.09
C ASP A 55 -6.10 4.00 -12.68
N GLU A 56 -6.18 3.11 -11.68
CA GLU A 56 -6.05 3.44 -10.27
C GLU A 56 -5.21 2.39 -9.56
N PHE A 57 -4.35 2.87 -8.66
CA PHE A 57 -3.44 2.02 -7.91
C PHE A 57 -3.52 2.36 -6.43
N PRO A 58 -4.50 1.83 -5.68
CA PRO A 58 -4.52 2.00 -4.24
C PRO A 58 -3.34 1.24 -3.60
N ILE A 59 -2.62 1.95 -2.75
CA ILE A 59 -1.40 1.48 -2.11
C ILE A 59 -1.56 1.60 -0.60
N ILE A 60 -1.25 0.51 0.09
CA ILE A 60 -0.93 0.53 1.51
C ILE A 60 0.59 0.54 1.59
N ALA A 61 1.16 1.56 2.24
CA ALA A 61 2.60 1.79 2.30
C ALA A 61 3.15 1.73 3.73
N ASN A 62 4.42 1.36 3.87
CA ASN A 62 5.16 1.48 5.11
C ASN A 62 5.66 2.93 5.33
N ARG A 63 6.33 3.19 6.47
CA ARG A 63 6.89 4.52 6.81
C ARG A 63 7.85 5.07 5.75
N ASP A 64 8.57 4.19 5.06
CA ASP A 64 9.53 4.55 4.01
C ASP A 64 8.85 4.79 2.65
N GLY A 65 7.52 4.61 2.55
CA GLY A 65 6.75 4.78 1.32
C GLY A 65 6.71 3.54 0.42
N TYR A 66 7.20 2.39 0.88
CA TYR A 66 7.16 1.13 0.12
C TYR A 66 5.83 0.41 0.31
N ARG A 67 5.29 -0.12 -0.80
CA ARG A 67 4.05 -0.91 -0.83
C ARG A 67 4.21 -2.21 -0.02
N VAL A 68 3.21 -2.49 0.83
CA VAL A 68 3.19 -3.67 1.73
C VAL A 68 2.11 -4.67 1.31
N GLU A 69 2.45 -5.60 0.41
CA GLU A 69 1.54 -6.70 0.01
C GLU A 69 2.08 -8.08 0.32
N ARG A 70 3.39 -8.16 0.59
CA ARG A 70 4.10 -9.40 0.87
C ARG A 70 5.32 -9.11 1.73
N PHE A 71 5.36 -9.69 2.92
CA PHE A 71 6.45 -9.58 3.85
C PHE A 71 7.51 -10.63 3.50
N TRP A 72 8.51 -10.23 2.70
CA TRP A 72 9.63 -11.11 2.38
C TRP A 72 10.86 -10.71 3.20
N PRO A 73 11.45 -11.62 4.01
CA PRO A 73 12.54 -11.26 4.93
C PRO A 73 13.89 -10.97 4.23
N LYS A 74 13.98 -11.03 2.89
CA LYS A 74 15.23 -10.75 2.15
C LYS A 74 15.00 -10.13 0.77
N LYS A 75 14.69 -8.83 0.72
CA LYS A 75 15.15 -7.84 -0.28
C LYS A 75 14.23 -6.63 -0.29
N LYS A 76 14.82 -5.43 -0.40
CA LYS A 76 14.14 -4.24 -0.91
C LYS A 76 13.61 -4.58 -2.30
N THR A 77 12.34 -4.93 -2.41
CA THR A 77 11.63 -4.83 -3.68
C THR A 77 11.43 -3.35 -3.94
N GLU A 78 12.39 -2.76 -4.66
CA GLU A 78 12.20 -1.51 -5.38
C GLU A 78 11.08 -1.72 -6.38
N TYR A 79 9.83 -1.52 -5.95
CA TYR A 79 8.77 -1.10 -6.84
C TYR A 79 8.47 0.34 -6.50
N CYS A 80 9.36 1.22 -6.93
CA CYS A 80 9.00 2.60 -7.20
C CYS A 80 8.26 2.57 -8.55
N PHE A 81 7.01 2.13 -8.56
CA PHE A 81 6.10 2.42 -9.67
C PHE A 81 5.44 3.77 -9.36
N PHE A 82 6.30 4.78 -9.18
CA PHE A 82 5.94 6.17 -8.96
C PHE A 82 6.39 6.98 -10.18
N GLU A 83 5.98 6.53 -11.35
CA GLU A 83 5.79 7.44 -12.48
C GLU A 83 4.34 7.27 -12.91
N TRP A 84 3.65 8.41 -13.05
CA TRP A 84 2.28 8.56 -13.55
C TRP A 84 1.14 8.34 -12.55
N ILE A 85 1.14 9.11 -11.45
CA ILE A 85 -0.13 9.60 -10.90
C ILE A 85 -0.26 11.08 -11.34
N TYR A 86 -1.21 11.30 -12.26
CA TYR A 86 -1.79 12.56 -12.77
C TYR A 86 -1.35 13.11 -14.15
N PHE A 87 -2.34 13.10 -15.05
CA PHE A 87 -2.55 13.91 -16.27
C PHE A 87 -1.69 13.63 -17.50
N SER A 88 -2.27 12.88 -18.45
CA SER A 88 -2.48 13.38 -19.81
C SER A 88 -3.88 13.06 -20.29
#